data_AF-A0A950FH78-F1
#
_entry.id   AF-A0A950FH78-F1
#
_cell.length_a   1.000
_cell.length_b   1.000
_cell.length_c   1.000
_cell.angle_alpha   90.00
_cell.angle_beta   90.00
_cell.angle_gamma   90.00
#
_symmetry.space_group_name_H-M   'P 1'
#
loop_
_entity.id
_entity.type
_entity.pdbx_description
1 polymer ?
#
loop_
_entity_poly.entity_id
_entity_poly.type
_entity_poly.pdbx_seq_one_letter_code
_entity_poly.pdbx_strand_id
1 'polypeptide(L)' 'LPEVVGDAGFQVNPYDIEDIAAAIERVIDDSELRRTLAVRAARHSRQFNWECTATQTWNVLSESMAC' A
#
# COMPACT_ATOMS: atom_id res chain seq x y z
N LEU A 1 1.64 4.90 7.47
CA LEU A 1 0.35 4.49 6.85
C LEU A 1 0.24 2.96 6.83
N PRO A 2 0.08 2.33 8.02
CA PRO A 2 0.09 0.87 8.13
C PRO A 2 -1.05 0.20 7.38
N GLU A 3 -2.19 0.87 7.25
CA GLU A 3 -3.40 0.39 6.59
C GLU A 3 -3.18 0.12 5.10
N VAL A 4 -2.34 0.95 4.46
CA VAL A 4 -2.04 0.83 3.02
C VAL A 4 -0.80 -0.02 2.77
N VAL A 5 0.24 0.08 3.61
CA VAL A 5 1.52 -0.59 3.34
C VAL A 5 1.53 -2.06 3.77
N GLY A 6 0.83 -2.42 4.85
CA GLY A 6 0.80 -3.80 5.37
C GLY A 6 2.21 -4.40 5.55
N ASP A 7 2.41 -5.63 5.07
CA ASP A 7 3.69 -6.36 5.07
C ASP A 7 4.53 -6.15 3.79
N ALA A 8 4.03 -5.33 2.87
CA ALA A 8 4.62 -5.07 1.55
C ALA A 8 5.66 -3.94 1.53
N GLY A 9 5.89 -3.30 2.66
CA GLY A 9 6.88 -2.25 2.86
C GLY A 9 7.28 -2.17 4.33
N PHE A 10 8.14 -1.20 4.64
CA PHE A 10 8.46 -0.82 6.01
C PHE A 10 8.12 0.64 6.24
N GLN A 11 7.93 0.98 7.51
CA GLN A 11 7.63 2.34 7.92
C GLN A 11 8.90 3.08 8.29
N VAL A 12 8.90 4.37 7.96
CA VAL A 12 9.92 5.33 8.34
C VAL A 12 9.23 6.49 9.04
N ASN A 13 9.96 7.21 9.87
CA ASN A 13 9.51 8.48 10.42
C ASN A 13 9.48 9.52 9.28
N PRO A 14 8.30 10.03 8.88
CA PRO A 14 8.21 10.97 7.76
C PRO A 14 8.78 12.36 8.08
N TYR A 15 9.10 12.63 9.36
CA TYR A 15 9.68 13.89 9.81
C TYR A 15 11.19 13.80 10.08
N ASP A 16 11.81 12.66 9.77
CA ASP A 16 13.24 12.43 9.92
C ASP A 16 13.88 12.16 8.55
N ILE A 17 14.72 13.10 8.11
CA ILE A 17 15.36 13.04 6.79
C ILE A 17 16.35 11.88 6.73
N GLU A 18 17.07 11.61 7.82
CA GLU A 18 18.09 10.56 7.85
C GLU A 18 17.43 9.18 7.83
N ASP A 19 16.30 9.01 8.52
CA ASP A 19 15.54 7.76 8.50
C ASP A 19 14.98 7.45 7.09
N ILE A 20 14.50 8.47 6.38
CA ILE A 20 14.05 8.34 4.99
C ILE A 20 15.24 7.96 4.08
N ALA A 21 16.36 8.66 4.19
CA ALA A 21 17.55 8.40 3.37
C ALA A 21 18.08 6.97 3.58
N ALA A 22 18.26 6.56 4.84
CA ALA A 22 18.73 5.22 5.20
C ALA A 22 17.78 4.13 4.68
N ALA A 23 16.47 4.36 4.74
CA ALA A 23 15.48 3.42 4.20
C ALA A 23 15.57 3.29 2.67
N ILE A 24 15.77 4.39 1.95
CA ILE A 24 15.95 4.38 0.49
C ILE A 24 17.24 3.66 0.12
N GLU A 25 18.36 3.99 0.77
CA GLU A 25 19.66 3.33 0.57
C GLU A 25 19.55 1.82 0.79
N ARG A 26 18.89 1.40 1.88
CA ARG A 26 18.66 -0.01 2.15
C ARG A 26 17.92 -0.73 1.02
N VAL A 27 16.91 -0.12 0.41
CA VAL A 27 16.21 -0.72 -0.75
C VAL A 27 17.10 -0.79 -1.98
N ILE A 28 18.02 0.17 -2.17
CA ILE A 28 18.94 0.23 -3.31
C ILE A 28 20.04 -0.82 -3.17
N ASP A 29 20.62 -0.96 -1.98
CA ASP A 29 21.80 -1.80 -1.75
C ASP A 29 21.44 -3.28 -1.49
N ASP A 30 20.31 -3.54 -0.83
CA ASP A 30 19.85 -4.90 -0.55
C ASP A 30 18.91 -5.42 -1.64
N SER A 31 19.50 -6.11 -2.63
CA SER A 31 18.75 -6.69 -3.76
C SER A 31 17.76 -7.79 -3.36
N GLU A 32 18.04 -8.53 -2.27
CA GLU A 32 17.16 -9.61 -1.81
C GLU A 32 15.94 -9.04 -1.10
N LEU A 33 16.15 -8.03 -0.25
CA LEU A 33 15.09 -7.26 0.37
C LEU A 33 14.19 -6.63 -0.70
N ARG A 34 14.78 -5.94 -1.68
CA ARG A 34 14.03 -5.31 -2.77
C ARG A 34 13.16 -6.31 -3.54
N ARG A 35 13.71 -7.47 -3.87
CA ARG A 35 12.95 -8.55 -4.55
C ARG A 35 11.80 -9.04 -3.68
N THR A 36 12.04 -9.24 -2.40
CA THR A 36 11.02 -9.71 -1.44
C THR A 36 9.88 -8.69 -1.33
N LEU A 37 10.21 -7.41 -1.18
CA LEU A 37 9.21 -6.33 -1.13
C LEU A 37 8.43 -6.24 -2.43
N ALA A 38 9.08 -6.34 -3.60
CA ALA A 38 8.40 -6.27 -4.89
C ALA A 38 7.33 -7.38 -5.04
N VAL A 39 7.65 -8.61 -4.63
CA VAL A 39 6.70 -9.73 -4.65
C VAL A 39 5.52 -9.46 -3.70
N ARG A 40 5.80 -8.99 -2.48
CA ARG A 40 4.75 -8.69 -1.50
C ARG A 40 3.87 -7.53 -1.96
N ALA A 41 4.46 -6.47 -2.49
CA ALA A 41 3.76 -5.30 -3.03
C ALA A 41 2.85 -5.68 -4.20
N ALA A 42 3.33 -6.49 -5.14
CA ALA A 42 2.51 -6.96 -6.26
C ALA A 42 1.33 -7.85 -5.81
N ARG A 43 1.49 -8.62 -4.73
CA ARG A 43 0.40 -9.38 -4.13
C ARG A 43 -0.58 -8.47 -3.38
N HIS A 44 -0.07 -7.53 -2.59
CA HIS A 44 -0.84 -6.61 -1.76
C HIS A 44 -1.69 -5.65 -2.61
N SER A 45 -1.14 -5.13 -3.70
CA SER A 45 -1.85 -4.20 -4.59
C SER A 45 -3.11 -4.79 -5.20
N ARG A 46 -3.18 -6.12 -5.37
CA ARG A 46 -4.37 -6.81 -5.92
C ARG A 46 -5.60 -6.70 -5.01
N GLN A 47 -5.42 -6.36 -3.74
CA GLN A 47 -6.53 -6.12 -2.82
C GLN A 47 -7.21 -4.76 -3.08
N PHE A 48 -6.52 -3.83 -3.72
CA PHE A 48 -7.04 -2.50 -4.03
C PHE A 48 -7.52 -2.47 -5.49
N ASN A 49 -8.81 -2.74 -5.67
CA ASN A 49 -9.45 -2.79 -6.99
C ASN A 49 -10.47 -1.64 -7.13
N TRP A 50 -10.28 -0.80 -8.15
CA TRP A 50 -11.15 0.34 -8.44
C TRP A 50 -12.56 -0.04 -8.87
N GLU A 51 -12.72 -1.09 -9.68
CA GLU A 51 -14.04 -1.60 -10.09
C GLU A 51 -14.81 -2.08 -8.87
N CYS A 52 -14.16 -2.86 -7.99
CA CYS A 52 -14.75 -3.32 -6.74
C CYS A 52 -15.18 -2.14 -5.85
N THR A 53 -14.34 -1.12 -5.73
CA THR A 53 -14.65 0.11 -4.97
C THR A 53 -15.85 0.83 -5.56
N ALA A 54 -15.90 0.99 -6.89
CA ALA A 54 -16.99 1.66 -7.58
C ALA A 54 -18.32 0.91 -7.40
N THR A 55 -18.33 -0.42 -7.57
CA THR A 55 -19.52 -1.25 -7.37
C THR A 55 -20.03 -1.18 -5.93
N GLN A 56 -19.15 -1.33 -4.94
CA GLN A 56 -19.55 -1.24 -3.53
C GLN A 56 -20.11 0.15 -3.18
N THR A 57 -19.47 1.21 -3.65
CA THR A 57 -19.91 2.59 -3.43
C THR A 57 -21.29 2.83 -4.07
N TRP A 58 -21.48 2.38 -5.32
CA TRP A 58 -22.75 2.53 -6.02
C TRP A 58 -23.90 1.80 -5.30
N ASN A 59 -23.67 0.56 -4.84
CA ASN A 59 -24.69 -0.21 -4.14
C ASN A 59 -25.21 0.54 -2.91
N VAL A 60 -24.31 1.05 -2.06
CA VAL A 60 -24.68 1.82 -0.85
C VAL A 60 -25.46 3.08 -1.20
N LEU A 61 -25.05 3.82 -2.24
CA LEU A 61 -25.78 5.01 -2.69
C LEU A 61 -27.17 4.64 -3.20
N SER A 62 -27.29 3.57 -3.98
CA SER A 62 -28.57 3.12 -4.56
C SER A 62 -29.56 2.61 -3.49
N GLU A 63 -29.08 1.89 -2.47
CA GLU A 63 -29.89 1.44 -1.33
C GLU A 63 -30.42 2.64 -0.53
N SER A 64 -29.58 3.65 -0.32
CA SER A 64 -29.94 4.86 0.42
C SER A 64 -30.98 5.72 -0.31
N MET A 65 -31.06 5.63 -1.63
CA MET A 65 -32.05 6.34 -2.46
C MET A 65 -33.38 5.60 -2.62
N ALA A 66 -33.45 4.34 -2.20
CA ALA A 66 -34.65 3.50 -2.34
C ALA A 66 -35.59 3.58 -1.12
N CYS A 67 -35.24 4.34 -0.08
CA CYS A 67 -36.10 4.72 1.04
C CYS A 67 -36.73 6.10 0.80
#